data_AF-A0A3S1UXM5-F1
#
_entry.id   AF-A0A3S1UXM5-F1
#
_cell.length_a   1.000
_cell.length_b   1.000
_cell.length_c   1.000
_cell.angle_alpha   90.00
_cell.angle_beta   90.00
_cell.angle_gamma   90.00
#
_symmetry.space_group_name_H-M   'P 1'
#
loop_
_entity.id
_entity.type
_entity.pdbx_description
1 polymer ?
#
loop_
_entity_poly.entity_id
_entity_poly.type
_entity_poly.pdbx_seq_one_letter_code
_entity_poly.pdbx_strand_id
1 'polypeptide(L)'
;MDDLDRRILSALQKNNRLSFAEIADLVGSSAASCMRRVNRLRAEGVIIGDISLVDPKALGKSLTVVVTVELDRERLDLVDDFKRAMRAAREVTQCYM
;
A
#
# COMPACT_ATOMS: atom_id res chain seq x y z
N MET A 1 12.20 -13.60 -6.40
CA MET A 1 12.58 -12.46 -5.53
C MET A 1 13.63 -12.96 -4.55
N ASP A 2 14.79 -12.30 -4.50
CA ASP A 2 15.90 -12.67 -3.60
C ASP A 2 15.96 -11.76 -2.35
N ASP A 3 16.93 -12.00 -1.46
CA ASP A 3 17.08 -11.22 -0.22
C ASP A 3 17.44 -9.75 -0.47
N LEU A 4 18.15 -9.45 -1.56
CA LEU A 4 18.46 -8.08 -1.93
C LEU A 4 17.19 -7.33 -2.36
N ASP A 5 16.32 -7.98 -3.17
CA ASP A 5 15.02 -7.42 -3.52
C ASP A 5 14.18 -7.12 -2.26
N ARG A 6 14.16 -8.02 -1.26
CA ARG A 6 13.45 -7.80 0.01
C ARG A 6 13.98 -6.58 0.77
N ARG A 7 15.30 -6.41 0.83
CA ARG A 7 15.93 -5.25 1.47
C ARG A 7 15.62 -3.95 0.74
N ILE A 8 15.64 -3.97 -0.60
CA ILE A 8 15.25 -2.84 -1.44
C ILE A 8 13.79 -2.45 -1.17
N LEU A 9 12.88 -3.42 -1.18
CA LEU A 9 11.46 -3.19 -0.89
C LEU A 9 11.26 -2.63 0.52
N SER A 10 11.99 -3.14 1.52
CA SER A 10 11.92 -2.62 2.88
C SER A 10 12.36 -1.16 2.97
N ALA A 11 13.40 -0.76 2.23
CA ALA A 11 13.84 0.63 2.16
C ALA A 11 12.78 1.51 1.49
N LEU A 12 12.23 1.07 0.35
CA LEU A 12 11.21 1.82 -0.40
C LEU A 12 9.88 1.95 0.34
N GLN A 13 9.44 0.92 1.07
CA GLN A 13 8.22 0.99 1.89
C GLN A 13 8.35 2.01 3.03
N LYS A 14 9.56 2.24 3.54
CA LYS A 14 9.81 3.29 4.54
C LYS A 14 9.87 4.67 3.89
N ASN A 15 10.57 4.78 2.76
CA ASN A 15 10.69 6.02 2.01
C ASN A 15 10.95 5.72 0.53
N ASN A 16 9.94 5.90 -0.31
CA ASN A 16 10.07 5.68 -1.75
C ASN A 16 10.73 6.85 -2.50
N ARG A 17 11.08 7.94 -1.80
CA ARG A 17 11.82 9.09 -2.37
C ARG A 17 13.33 8.93 -2.31
N LEU A 18 13.84 7.84 -1.73
CA LEU A 18 15.27 7.55 -1.70
C LEU A 18 15.82 7.41 -3.13
N SER A 19 16.94 8.06 -3.38
CA SER A 19 17.73 7.86 -4.59
C SER A 19 18.29 6.44 -4.64
N PHE A 20 18.64 5.96 -5.84
CA PHE A 20 19.25 4.64 -5.97
C PHE A 20 20.61 4.54 -5.28
N ALA A 21 21.32 5.66 -5.07
CA ALA A 21 22.55 5.72 -4.30
C ALA A 21 22.27 5.47 -2.80
N GLU A 22 21.29 6.16 -2.23
CA GLU A 22 20.90 5.96 -0.83
C GLU A 22 20.37 4.55 -0.58
N ILE A 23 19.58 4.00 -1.51
CA ILE A 23 19.11 2.60 -1.42
C ILE A 23 20.32 1.66 -1.44
N ALA A 24 21.26 1.88 -2.35
CA ALA A 24 22.49 1.10 -2.47
C ALA A 24 23.30 1.07 -1.17
N ASP A 25 23.47 2.23 -0.52
CA ASP A 25 24.16 2.35 0.77
C ASP A 25 23.44 1.55 1.87
N LEU A 26 22.11 1.57 1.91
CA LEU A 26 21.30 0.84 2.89
C LEU A 26 21.33 -0.69 2.69
N VAL A 27 21.38 -1.14 1.43
CA VAL A 27 21.25 -2.57 1.10
C VAL A 27 22.58 -3.24 0.77
N GLY A 28 23.69 -2.50 0.74
CA GLY A 28 25.02 -3.04 0.43
C GLY A 28 25.13 -3.52 -1.02
N SER A 29 24.71 -2.70 -1.98
CA SER A 29 24.77 -2.98 -3.42
C SER A 29 25.18 -1.73 -4.19
N SER A 30 25.39 -1.81 -5.51
CA SER A 30 25.60 -0.62 -6.35
C SER A 30 24.28 0.05 -6.74
N ALA A 31 24.31 1.37 -6.97
CA ALA A 31 23.14 2.15 -7.41
C ALA A 31 22.55 1.62 -8.72
N ALA A 32 23.40 1.22 -9.68
CA ALA A 32 22.96 0.63 -10.95
C ALA A 32 22.22 -0.71 -10.76
N SER A 33 22.68 -1.55 -9.81
CA SER A 33 22.01 -2.81 -9.47
C SER A 33 20.64 -2.55 -8.83
N CYS A 34 20.56 -1.60 -7.89
CA CYS A 34 19.30 -1.19 -7.27
C CYS A 34 18.30 -0.64 -8.30
N MET A 35 18.75 0.25 -9.19
CA MET A 35 17.90 0.81 -10.26
C MET A 35 17.29 -0.29 -11.15
N ARG A 36 18.12 -1.20 -11.66
CA ARG A 36 17.65 -2.31 -12.50
C ARG A 36 16.64 -3.18 -11.77
N ARG A 37 16.89 -3.50 -10.50
CA ARG A 37 16.00 -4.34 -9.68
C ARG A 37 14.68 -3.66 -9.38
N VAL A 38 14.69 -2.38 -8.98
CA VAL A 38 13.46 -1.61 -8.72
C VAL A 38 12.62 -1.50 -9.99
N ASN A 39 13.23 -1.21 -11.14
CA ASN A 39 12.51 -1.15 -12.41
C ASN A 39 11.89 -2.50 -12.78
N ARG A 40 12.62 -3.60 -12.59
CA ARG A 40 12.09 -4.96 -12.78
C ARG A 40 10.92 -5.25 -11.84
N LEU A 41 11.05 -4.94 -10.54
CA LEU A 41 9.99 -5.17 -9.54
C LEU A 41 8.73 -4.36 -9.83
N ARG A 42 8.86 -3.15 -10.39
CA ARG A 42 7.71 -2.37 -10.90
C ARG A 42 7.10 -3.02 -12.14
N ALA A 43 7.91 -3.41 -13.11
CA ALA A 43 7.44 -4.04 -14.35
C ALA A 43 6.73 -5.39 -14.09
N GLU A 44 7.17 -6.15 -13.09
CA GLU A 44 6.55 -7.40 -12.66
C GLU A 44 5.31 -7.20 -11.76
N GLY A 45 4.94 -5.95 -11.44
CA GLY A 45 3.80 -5.65 -10.57
C GLY A 45 4.02 -5.96 -9.09
N VAL A 46 5.26 -6.25 -8.67
CA VAL A 46 5.60 -6.44 -7.25
C VAL A 46 5.51 -5.10 -6.50
N ILE A 47 6.00 -4.03 -7.13
CA ILE A 47 5.73 -2.66 -6.68
C ILE A 47 4.48 -2.18 -7.41
N ILE A 48 3.35 -2.19 -6.72
CA ILE A 48 2.03 -1.84 -7.28
C ILE A 48 1.78 -0.33 -7.37
N GLY A 49 2.55 0.49 -6.64
CA GLY A 49 2.37 1.93 -6.65
C GLY A 49 3.32 2.66 -5.72
N ASP A 50 3.52 3.94 -6.00
CA ASP A 50 4.30 4.89 -5.22
C ASP A 50 3.33 5.97 -4.70
N ILE A 51 3.09 5.99 -3.39
CA ILE A 51 2.06 6.83 -2.77
C ILE A 51 2.65 7.79 -1.75
N SER A 52 2.02 8.96 -1.61
CA SER A 52 2.27 9.88 -0.49
C SER A 52 1.28 9.63 0.63
N LEU A 53 1.77 9.45 1.85
CA LEU A 53 0.93 9.43 3.05
C LEU A 53 0.66 10.88 3.48
N VAL A 54 -0.61 11.27 3.52
CA VAL A 54 -1.05 12.62 3.90
C VAL A 54 -1.71 12.56 5.26
N ASP A 55 -1.38 13.52 6.13
CA ASP A 55 -2.03 13.65 7.44
C ASP A 55 -3.54 13.90 7.26
N PRO A 56 -4.41 13.00 7.75
CA PRO A 56 -5.86 13.20 7.69
C PRO A 56 -6.33 14.49 8.38
N LYS A 57 -5.65 14.93 9.45
CA LYS A 57 -6.00 16.15 10.18
C LYS A 57 -5.82 17.40 9.31
N ALA A 58 -4.77 17.45 8.51
CA ALA A 58 -4.53 18.54 7.56
C ALA A 58 -5.62 18.62 6.47
N LEU A 59 -6.35 17.52 6.24
CA LEU A 59 -7.47 17.43 5.31
C LEU A 59 -8.84 17.64 5.99
N GLY A 60 -8.87 18.04 7.27
CA GLY A 60 -10.12 18.21 8.02
C GLY A 60 -10.79 16.90 8.44
N LYS A 61 -10.12 15.74 8.27
CA LYS A 61 -10.60 14.42 8.70
C LYS A 61 -10.06 14.10 10.11
N SER A 62 -10.59 14.79 11.11
CA SER A 62 -10.10 14.70 12.50
C SER A 62 -10.64 13.51 13.30
N LEU A 63 -11.69 12.85 12.81
CA LEU A 63 -12.31 11.69 13.45
C LEU A 63 -12.16 10.45 12.57
N THR A 64 -11.71 9.35 13.19
CA THR A 64 -11.72 8.01 12.60
C THR A 64 -12.58 7.11 13.49
N VAL A 65 -13.53 6.40 12.90
CA VAL A 65 -14.43 5.49 13.61
C VAL A 65 -14.24 4.08 13.06
N VAL A 66 -14.17 3.10 13.96
CA VAL A 66 -14.23 1.68 13.60
C VAL A 66 -15.67 1.22 13.84
N VAL A 67 -16.31 0.70 12.81
CA VAL A 67 -17.71 0.24 12.86
C VAL A 67 -17.74 -1.25 12.61
N THR A 68 -18.32 -1.99 13.55
CA THR A 68 -18.67 -3.41 13.35
C THR A 68 -20.07 -3.47 12.78
N VAL A 69 -20.24 -4.19 11.68
CA VAL A 69 -21.54 -4.39 11.03
C VAL A 69 -21.88 -5.86 11.08
N GLU A 70 -23.03 -6.19 11.66
CA GLU A 70 -23.60 -7.53 11.64
C GLU A 70 -24.71 -7.58 10.59
N LEU A 71 -24.63 -8.55 9.68
CA LEU A 71 -25.65 -8.77 8.65
C LEU A 71 -26.66 -9.79 9.18
N ASP A 72 -27.91 -9.36 9.38
CA ASP A 72 -29.02 -10.19 9.89
C ASP A 72 -29.34 -11.39 8.97
N ARG A 73 -28.91 -11.35 7.70
CA ARG A 73 -29.06 -12.44 6.73
C ARG A 73 -27.79 -12.63 5.92
N GLU A 74 -27.15 -13.78 6.06
CA GLU A 74 -25.94 -14.18 5.32
C GLU A 74 -26.23 -14.66 3.89
N ARG A 75 -27.20 -14.06 3.19
CA ARG A 75 -27.37 -14.38 1.79
C ARG A 75 -26.22 -13.76 0.98
N LEU A 76 -25.64 -14.55 0.08
CA LEU A 76 -24.48 -14.17 -0.73
C LEU A 76 -24.71 -12.89 -1.54
N ASP A 77 -25.94 -12.64 -2.01
CA ASP A 77 -26.29 -11.43 -2.76
C ASP A 77 -26.23 -10.16 -1.91
N LEU A 78 -26.75 -10.21 -0.67
CA LEU A 78 -26.70 -9.09 0.28
C LEU A 78 -25.26 -8.75 0.69
N VAL A 79 -24.44 -9.78 0.88
CA VAL A 79 -23.01 -9.63 1.19
C VAL A 79 -22.27 -8.91 0.06
N ASP A 80 -22.53 -9.29 -1.19
CA ASP A 80 -21.87 -8.67 -2.34
C ASP A 80 -22.34 -7.24 -2.60
N ASP A 81 -23.64 -6.96 -2.41
CA ASP A 81 -24.19 -5.60 -2.45
C ASP A 81 -23.54 -4.72 -1.38
N PHE A 82 -23.42 -5.24 -0.15
CA PHE A 82 -22.78 -4.52 0.93
C PHE A 82 -21.31 -4.20 0.62
N LYS A 83 -20.53 -5.17 0.13
CA LYS A 83 -19.13 -4.96 -0.28
C LYS A 83 -19.02 -3.87 -1.35
N ARG A 84 -19.92 -3.88 -2.34
CA ARG A 84 -19.95 -2.85 -3.40
C ARG A 84 -20.23 -1.46 -2.81
N ALA A 85 -21.23 -1.35 -1.95
CA ALA A 85 -21.59 -0.08 -1.31
C ALA A 85 -20.43 0.47 -0.46
N MET A 86 -19.79 -0.38 0.35
CA MET A 86 -18.65 0.02 1.18
C MET A 86 -17.43 0.48 0.35
N ARG A 87 -17.15 -0.16 -0.79
CA ARG A 87 -16.05 0.26 -1.69
C ARG A 87 -16.33 1.60 -2.39
N ALA A 88 -17.60 1.93 -2.63
CA ALA A 88 -18.01 3.16 -3.30
C ALA A 88 -18.07 4.37 -2.35
N ALA A 89 -18.24 4.13 -1.04
CA ALA A 89 -18.30 5.18 -0.02
C ALA A 89 -16.92 5.79 0.23
N ARG A 90 -16.78 7.11 0.01
CA ARG A 90 -15.50 7.83 0.12
C ARG A 90 -14.98 7.94 1.55
N GLU A 91 -15.88 7.79 2.50
CA GLU A 91 -15.64 7.81 3.94
C GLU A 91 -15.05 6.49 4.42
N VAL A 92 -15.30 5.39 3.71
CA VAL A 92 -14.80 4.06 4.03
C VAL A 92 -13.39 3.92 3.48
N THR A 93 -12.40 3.96 4.38
CA THR A 93 -10.99 3.79 3.99
C THR A 93 -10.59 2.32 3.92
N GLN A 94 -11.18 1.49 4.78
CA GLN A 94 -10.93 0.05 4.85
C GLN A 94 -12.22 -0.66 5.25
N CYS A 95 -12.48 -1.82 4.62
CA CYS A 95 -13.61 -2.68 4.93
C CYS A 95 -13.11 -4.12 4.94
N TYR A 96 -13.30 -4.80 6.07
CA TYR A 96 -12.94 -6.19 6.28
C TYR A 96 -14.22 -6.97 6.54
N MET A 97 -14.36 -8.12 5.91
CA MET A 97 -15.50 -9.03 6.05
C MET A 97 -15.00 -10.43 6.31
#